data_AF-A0A0J8SXT9-F1
#
_entry.id   AF-A0A0J8SXT9-F1
#
_cell.length_a   1.000
_cell.length_b   1.000
_cell.length_c   1.000
_cell.angle_alpha   90.00
_cell.angle_beta   90.00
_cell.angle_gamma   90.00
#
_symmetry.space_group_name_H-M   'P 1'
#
loop_
_entity.id
_entity.type
_entity.pdbx_description
1 polymer ?
#
loop_
_entity_poly.entity_id
_entity_poly.type
_entity_poly.pdbx_seq_one_letter_code
_entity_poly.pdbx_strand_id
1 'polypeptide(L)'
;MPLRHEGKLYRALNPAYASEPLSGSGAKLYGGRFNPKGTAALYTSLSVMTALREANQVGNLQATTLVCYDAVVERLFDCRGETALSAEGRDATALADDTWRDHMKAGGEA
;
A
#
# COMPACT_ATOMS: atom_id res chain seq x y z
N MET A 1 12.57 17.86 -9.51
CA MET A 1 11.18 18.11 -9.05
C MET A 1 10.65 16.82 -8.44
N PRO A 2 9.96 16.87 -7.30
CA PRO A 2 9.40 15.66 -6.71
C PRO A 2 8.36 15.03 -7.64
N LEU A 3 8.28 13.70 -7.64
CA LEU A 3 7.35 12.96 -8.52
C LEU A 3 5.89 13.29 -8.13
N ARG A 4 5.02 13.42 -9.12
CA ARG A 4 3.58 13.67 -8.97
C ARG A 4 2.79 12.66 -9.78
N HIS A 5 1.67 12.21 -9.24
CA HIS A 5 0.68 11.42 -9.95
C HIS A 5 -0.62 12.21 -10.06
N GLU A 6 -1.21 12.20 -11.25
CA GLU A 6 -2.56 12.70 -11.51
C GLU A 6 -3.26 11.67 -12.41
N GLY A 7 -4.38 11.13 -11.93
CA GLY A 7 -5.10 10.10 -12.65
C GLY A 7 -5.85 9.12 -11.75
N LYS A 8 -6.22 7.98 -12.32
CA LYS A 8 -7.02 6.98 -11.63
C LYS A 8 -6.16 6.08 -10.74
N LEU A 9 -6.62 5.89 -9.51
CA LEU A 9 -6.10 4.91 -8.58
C LEU A 9 -7.21 3.95 -8.15
N TYR A 10 -6.89 2.67 -8.12
CA TYR A 10 -7.80 1.60 -7.76
C TYR A 10 -7.42 1.01 -6.41
N ARG A 11 -8.42 0.77 -5.56
CA ARG A 11 -8.25 0.13 -4.26
C ARG A 11 -9.22 -1.02 -4.12
N ALA A 12 -8.71 -2.18 -3.75
CA ALA A 12 -9.52 -3.31 -3.30
C ALA A 12 -9.55 -3.29 -1.76
N LEU A 13 -10.74 -3.36 -1.17
CA LEU A 13 -10.92 -3.34 0.27
C LEU A 13 -11.98 -4.35 0.73
N ASN A 14 -11.85 -4.82 1.98
CA ASN A 14 -12.87 -5.64 2.61
C ASN A 14 -14.19 -4.84 2.72
N PRO A 15 -15.34 -5.38 2.30
CA PRO A 15 -16.65 -4.71 2.34
C PRO A 15 -17.00 -4.05 3.69
N ALA A 16 -16.46 -4.55 4.80
CA ALA A 16 -16.63 -3.93 6.13
C ALA A 16 -16.12 -2.47 6.21
N TYR A 17 -15.23 -2.06 5.31
CA TYR A 17 -14.68 -0.69 5.24
C TYR A 17 -15.26 0.14 4.09
N ALA A 18 -16.27 -0.37 3.37
CA ALA A 18 -16.80 0.29 2.18
C ALA A 18 -17.50 1.62 2.46
N SER A 19 -18.04 1.82 3.66
CA SER A 19 -18.68 3.08 4.07
C SER A 19 -17.68 4.24 4.23
N GLU A 20 -16.41 3.93 4.51
CA GLU A 20 -15.35 4.92 4.71
C GLU A 20 -14.09 4.55 3.90
N PRO A 21 -14.18 4.62 2.56
CA PRO A 21 -13.18 4.05 1.66
C PRO A 21 -11.84 4.80 1.69
N LEU A 22 -11.77 5.99 2.30
CA LEU A 22 -10.55 6.78 2.49
C LEU A 22 -9.97 6.74 3.91
N SER A 23 -10.59 5.99 4.84
CA SER A 23 -10.18 6.00 6.27
C SER A 23 -8.76 5.51 6.53
N GLY A 24 -8.30 4.50 5.80
CA GLY A 24 -7.02 3.82 6.05
C GLY A 24 -6.99 3.04 7.38
N SER A 25 -8.13 2.84 8.05
CA SER A 25 -8.22 2.26 9.40
C SER A 25 -7.63 0.84 9.51
N GLY A 26 -7.80 0.00 8.49
CA GLY A 26 -7.19 -1.33 8.46
C GLY A 26 -5.66 -1.27 8.47
N ALA A 27 -5.08 -0.43 7.61
CA ALA A 27 -3.63 -0.23 7.57
C ALA A 27 -3.11 0.41 8.87
N LYS A 28 -3.90 1.29 9.49
CA LYS A 28 -3.59 1.85 10.81
C LYS A 28 -3.53 0.76 11.89
N LEU A 29 -4.50 -0.14 11.92
CA LEU A 29 -4.62 -1.15 12.96
C LEU A 29 -3.57 -2.26 12.83
N TYR A 30 -3.37 -2.75 11.61
CA TYR A 30 -2.53 -3.92 11.36
C TYR A 30 -1.12 -3.57 10.86
N GLY A 31 -0.90 -2.33 10.43
CA GLY A 31 0.27 -1.93 9.66
C GLY A 31 0.23 -2.51 8.24
N GLY A 32 1.25 -2.18 7.47
CA GLY A 32 1.48 -2.75 6.14
C GLY A 32 2.94 -2.60 5.75
N ARG A 33 3.32 -3.11 4.58
CA ARG A 33 4.72 -3.08 4.12
C ARG A 33 5.31 -1.67 4.10
N PHE A 34 4.49 -0.66 3.87
CA PHE A 34 4.91 0.74 3.74
C PHE A 34 4.31 1.67 4.82
N ASN A 35 3.73 1.13 5.89
CA ASN A 35 3.26 1.95 7.00
C ASN A 35 3.33 1.18 8.34
N PRO A 36 3.84 1.80 9.42
CA PRO A 36 3.80 1.19 10.74
C PRO A 36 2.37 1.17 11.29
N LYS A 37 2.14 0.32 12.29
CA LYS A 37 0.91 0.35 13.11
C LYS A 37 0.73 1.73 13.73
N GLY A 38 -0.52 2.15 13.88
CA GLY A 38 -0.89 3.48 14.34
C GLY A 38 -0.92 4.55 13.25
N THR A 39 -0.38 4.28 12.05
CA THR A 39 -0.40 5.22 10.92
C THR A 39 -1.35 4.74 9.83
N ALA A 40 -2.39 5.54 9.54
CA ALA A 40 -3.33 5.23 8.46
C ALA A 40 -2.68 5.40 7.09
N ALA A 41 -2.96 4.47 6.17
CA ALA A 41 -2.44 4.49 4.81
C ALA A 41 -3.46 3.92 3.81
N LEU A 42 -3.35 4.36 2.55
CA LEU A 42 -4.14 3.86 1.43
C LEU A 42 -3.22 3.06 0.50
N TYR A 43 -3.50 1.77 0.37
CA TYR A 43 -2.86 0.91 -0.63
C TYR A 43 -3.68 0.98 -1.91
N THR A 44 -3.08 1.47 -2.99
CA THR A 44 -3.73 1.68 -4.27
C THR A 44 -2.87 1.13 -5.40
N SER A 45 -3.47 0.95 -6.57
CA SER A 45 -2.79 0.52 -7.78
C SER A 45 -3.26 1.32 -8.99
N LEU A 46 -2.39 1.44 -10.00
CA LEU A 46 -2.74 1.97 -11.32
C LEU A 46 -3.60 0.98 -12.13
N SER A 47 -3.71 -0.27 -11.70
CA SER A 47 -4.45 -1.33 -12.38
C SER A 47 -5.47 -1.98 -11.45
N VAL A 48 -6.70 -2.14 -11.94
CA VAL A 48 -7.76 -2.93 -11.29
C VAL A 48 -7.28 -4.35 -10.99
N MET A 49 -6.62 -5.00 -11.96
CA MET A 49 -6.19 -6.38 -11.82
C MET A 49 -5.11 -6.54 -10.76
N THR A 50 -4.19 -5.57 -10.66
CA THR A 50 -3.17 -5.57 -9.62
C THR A 50 -3.80 -5.35 -8.24
N ALA A 51 -4.72 -4.40 -8.09
CA ALA A 51 -5.42 -4.17 -6.82
C ALA A 51 -6.15 -5.45 -6.33
N LEU A 52 -6.82 -6.16 -7.24
CA LEU A 52 -7.50 -7.41 -6.92
C LEU A 52 -6.51 -8.54 -6.56
N ARG A 53 -5.40 -8.69 -7.30
CA ARG A 53 -4.38 -9.71 -6.99
C ARG A 53 -3.75 -9.49 -5.62
N GLU A 54 -3.41 -8.25 -5.29
CA GLU A 54 -2.82 -7.91 -3.99
C GLU A 54 -3.78 -8.17 -2.83
N ALA A 55 -5.07 -7.80 -2.97
CA ALA A 55 -6.07 -8.09 -1.94
C ALA A 55 -6.30 -9.60 -1.71
N ASN A 56 -5.95 -10.44 -2.69
CA ASN A 56 -6.14 -11.88 -2.66
C ASN A 56 -4.82 -12.66 -2.65
N GLN A 57 -3.72 -12.03 -2.19
CA GLN A 57 -2.39 -12.66 -2.17
C GLN A 57 -2.35 -13.93 -1.29
N VAL A 58 -3.28 -14.08 -0.34
CA VAL A 58 -3.35 -15.23 0.57
C VAL A 58 -4.76 -15.83 0.55
N GLY A 59 -4.88 -17.02 -0.04
CA GLY A 59 -6.11 -17.82 -0.02
C GLY A 59 -7.04 -17.61 -1.21
N ASN A 60 -8.32 -17.94 -1.02
CA ASN A 60 -9.35 -17.81 -2.05
C ASN A 60 -9.89 -16.39 -2.14
N LEU A 61 -10.33 -16.00 -3.33
CA LEU A 61 -11.00 -14.71 -3.57
C LEU A 61 -12.14 -14.52 -2.58
N GLN A 62 -12.02 -13.51 -1.72
CA GLN A 62 -13.09 -13.10 -0.80
C GLN A 62 -13.92 -11.99 -1.43
N ALA A 63 -15.15 -11.80 -0.93
CA ALA A 63 -15.95 -10.63 -1.28
C ALA A 63 -15.10 -9.36 -1.12
N THR A 64 -14.95 -8.62 -2.20
CA THR A 64 -14.03 -7.48 -2.30
C THR A 64 -14.78 -6.31 -2.91
N THR A 65 -14.70 -5.15 -2.25
CA THR A 65 -15.18 -3.89 -2.83
C THR A 65 -14.04 -3.24 -3.59
N LEU A 66 -14.25 -2.96 -4.87
CA LEU A 66 -13.32 -2.20 -5.71
C LEU A 66 -13.76 -0.74 -5.76
N VAL A 67 -12.83 0.17 -5.46
CA VAL A 67 -13.06 1.62 -5.51
C VAL A 67 -12.09 2.24 -6.51
N CYS A 68 -12.59 3.15 -7.33
CA CYS A 68 -11.79 4.00 -8.21
C CYS A 68 -11.79 5.42 -7.64
N TYR A 69 -10.60 6.02 -7.53
CA TYR A 69 -10.42 7.41 -7.17
C TYR A 69 -9.85 8.17 -8.36
N ASP A 70 -10.31 9.41 -8.54
CA ASP A 70 -9.53 10.41 -9.26
C ASP A 70 -8.58 11.04 -8.24
N ALA A 71 -7.28 10.85 -8.45
CA ALA A 71 -6.26 11.17 -7.48
C ALA A 71 -5.28 12.21 -8.02
N VAL A 72 -4.91 13.14 -7.15
CA VAL A 72 -3.75 14.01 -7.31
C VAL A 72 -2.84 13.77 -6.11
N VAL A 73 -1.67 13.18 -6.35
CA VAL A 73 -0.69 12.86 -5.31
C VAL A 73 0.60 13.59 -5.61
N GLU A 74 0.98 14.47 -4.70
CA GLU A 74 2.22 15.24 -4.78
C GLU A 74 3.31 14.61 -3.92
N ARG A 75 4.56 14.99 -4.19
CA ARG A 75 5.72 14.58 -3.37
C ARG A 75 5.85 13.07 -3.21
N LEU A 76 5.63 12.34 -4.30
CA LEU A 76 5.85 10.90 -4.34
C LEU A 76 7.34 10.61 -4.25
N PHE A 77 7.69 9.69 -3.36
CA PHE A 77 9.00 9.06 -3.33
C PHE A 77 9.00 7.90 -4.34
N ASP A 78 9.88 7.98 -5.33
CA ASP A 78 9.96 6.96 -6.38
C ASP A 78 10.87 5.81 -5.96
N CYS A 79 10.27 4.75 -5.40
CA CYS A 79 10.96 3.53 -5.00
C CYS A 79 11.58 2.74 -6.17
N ARG A 80 11.48 3.19 -7.43
CA ARG A 80 12.18 2.58 -8.58
C ARG A 80 13.57 3.18 -8.79
N GLY A 81 13.85 4.34 -8.18
CA GLY A 81 15.15 5.01 -8.29
C GLY A 81 16.14 4.45 -7.29
N GLU A 82 17.14 3.69 -7.75
CA GLU A 82 18.17 3.11 -6.90
C GLU A 82 18.92 4.16 -6.06
N THR A 83 19.25 5.31 -6.66
CA THR A 83 19.90 6.41 -5.94
C THR A 83 19.00 7.00 -4.84
N ALA A 84 17.69 7.10 -5.08
CA ALA A 84 16.74 7.62 -4.10
C ALA A 84 16.57 6.64 -2.93
N LEU A 85 16.51 5.33 -3.21
CA LEU A 85 16.47 4.30 -2.17
C LEU A 85 17.75 4.31 -1.33
N SER A 86 18.92 4.36 -1.97
CA SER A 86 20.20 4.36 -1.27
C SER A 86 20.37 5.56 -0.34
N ALA A 87 19.84 6.73 -0.73
CA ALA A 87 19.84 7.92 0.12
C ALA A 87 19.02 7.74 1.41
N GLU A 88 18.01 6.87 1.40
CA GLU A 88 17.19 6.48 2.56
C GLU A 88 17.72 5.21 3.26
N GLY A 89 18.92 4.73 2.89
CA GLY A 89 19.50 3.50 3.44
C GLY A 89 18.73 2.22 3.07
N ARG A 90 17.95 2.26 1.98
CA ARG A 90 17.16 1.13 1.46
C ARG A 90 17.69 0.69 0.10
N ASP A 91 17.31 -0.50 -0.33
CA ASP A 91 17.56 -1.02 -1.66
C ASP A 91 16.34 -1.82 -2.17
N ALA A 92 16.42 -2.34 -3.39
CA ALA A 92 15.34 -3.13 -3.98
C ALA A 92 15.09 -4.45 -3.21
N THR A 93 16.12 -5.01 -2.58
CA THR A 93 16.03 -6.24 -1.77
C THR A 93 15.18 -6.01 -0.53
N ALA A 94 15.44 -4.91 0.20
CA ALA A 94 14.66 -4.51 1.35
C ALA A 94 13.18 -4.29 1.01
N LEU A 95 12.89 -3.74 -0.18
CA LEU A 95 11.52 -3.58 -0.64
C LEU A 95 10.83 -4.90 -1.01
N ALA A 96 11.59 -5.90 -1.44
CA ALA A 96 11.10 -7.21 -1.87
C ALA A 96 10.99 -8.24 -0.73
N ASP A 97 11.52 -7.91 0.46
CA ASP A 97 11.59 -8.82 1.61
C ASP A 97 10.23 -9.48 1.93
N ASP A 98 10.14 -10.79 1.86
CA ASP A 98 8.91 -11.54 2.11
C ASP A 98 8.59 -11.68 3.61
N THR A 99 9.56 -11.43 4.49
CA THR A 99 9.44 -11.52 5.95
C THR A 99 8.86 -10.27 6.61
N TRP A 100 8.55 -9.20 5.85
CA TRP A 100 7.99 -7.95 6.39
C TRP A 100 6.77 -8.15 7.30
N ARG A 101 5.96 -9.20 7.06
CA ARG A 101 4.79 -9.51 7.91
C ARG A 101 5.21 -9.97 9.30
N ASP A 102 6.34 -10.64 9.43
CA ASP A 102 6.86 -11.11 10.71
C ASP A 102 7.51 -9.95 11.48
N HIS A 103 8.23 -9.07 10.79
CA HIS A 103 8.67 -7.78 11.33
C HIS A 103 7.48 -6.96 11.86
N MET A 104 6.42 -6.82 11.05
CA MET A 104 5.20 -6.10 11.45
C MET A 104 4.50 -6.70 12.67
N LYS A 105 4.50 -8.03 12.82
CA LYS A 105 3.96 -8.71 14.01
C LYS A 105 4.81 -8.45 15.24
N ALA A 106 6.13 -8.54 15.11
CA ALA A 106 7.07 -8.41 16.22
C ALA A 106 7.26 -6.97 16.70
N GLY A 107 7.46 -6.02 15.78
CA GLY A 107 7.85 -4.63 16.07
C GLY A 107 6.79 -3.58 15.73
N GLY A 108 5.74 -3.93 14.97
CA GLY A 108 4.74 -2.95 14.52
C GLY A 108 5.19 -2.09 13.33
N GLU A 109 6.32 -2.43 12.72
CA GLU A 109 6.84 -1.86 11.48
C GLU A 109 7.55 -2.93 10.65
N ALA A 110 7.72 -2.67 9.35
CA ALA A 110 8.30 -3.57 8.37
C ALA A 110 9.80 -3.30 8.15
#